data_AF-A0A838S9W9-F1
#
_entry.id   AF-A0A838S9W9-F1
#
_cell.length_a   1.000
_cell.length_b   1.000
_cell.length_c   1.000
_cell.angle_alpha   90.00
_cell.angle_beta   90.00
_cell.angle_gamma   90.00
#
_symmetry.space_group_name_H-M   'P 1'
#
loop_
_entity.id
_entity.type
_entity.pdbx_description
1 polymer ?
#
loop_
_entity_poly.entity_id
_entity_poly.type
_entity_poly.pdbx_seq_one_letter_code
_entity_poly.pdbx_strand_id
1 'polypeptide(L)'
;SALPGGEVLTDERRPVTLSARPGHGAQDAPAVDPDVLAALAERQERRWCEEPVPALDGHTPRDAAADPTRRAELARLIDSFPELDPDAGAIGLRPTRLRALLGLDQ
;
A
#
# COMPACT_ATOMS: atom_id res chain seq x y z
N SER A 1 15.11 -14.35 42.86
CA SER A 1 16.34 -14.08 42.06
C SER A 1 16.81 -15.40 41.47
N ALA A 2 17.16 -15.57 40.20
CA ALA A 2 17.28 -14.69 39.06
C ALA A 2 17.10 -15.56 37.80
N LEU A 3 16.49 -15.02 36.74
CA LEU A 3 16.50 -15.64 35.41
C LEU A 3 17.86 -15.33 34.74
N PRO A 4 18.53 -16.30 34.10
CA PRO A 4 19.80 -16.06 33.42
C PRO A 4 19.60 -15.22 32.16
N GLY A 5 20.66 -14.45 31.83
CA GLY A 5 20.65 -13.33 30.90
C GLY A 5 20.18 -13.67 29.49
N GLY A 6 19.32 -12.79 28.97
CA GLY A 6 19.01 -12.72 27.55
C GLY A 6 20.24 -12.26 26.77
N GLU A 7 20.79 -13.17 25.99
CA GLU A 7 21.80 -12.87 24.98
C GLU A 7 21.15 -12.01 23.88
N VAL A 8 21.70 -10.82 23.67
CA VAL A 8 21.28 -9.92 22.59
C VAL A 8 21.77 -10.54 21.28
N LEU A 9 20.84 -11.08 20.49
CA LEU A 9 21.11 -11.49 19.11
C LEU A 9 21.47 -10.23 18.32
N THR A 10 22.75 -10.03 18.06
CA THR A 10 23.24 -9.00 17.13
C THR A 10 22.66 -9.25 15.74
N ASP A 11 21.78 -8.35 15.32
CA ASP A 11 21.22 -8.27 13.97
C ASP A 11 22.31 -7.84 12.98
N GLU A 12 23.02 -8.82 12.42
CA GLU A 12 23.92 -8.59 11.30
C GLU A 12 23.10 -8.34 10.04
N ARG A 13 22.75 -7.07 9.79
CA ARG A 13 22.17 -6.64 8.52
C ARG A 13 23.17 -6.83 7.39
N ARG A 14 23.12 -8.00 6.74
CA ARG A 14 23.81 -8.22 5.47
C ARG A 14 23.17 -7.30 4.42
N PRO A 15 23.94 -6.44 3.73
CA PRO A 15 23.41 -5.75 2.56
C PRO A 15 23.04 -6.81 1.53
N VAL A 16 21.79 -6.81 1.09
CA VAL A 16 21.34 -7.64 -0.02
C VAL A 16 22.05 -7.13 -1.27
N THR A 17 23.14 -7.78 -1.65
CA THR A 17 23.71 -7.64 -2.99
C THR A 17 22.71 -8.26 -3.95
N LEU A 18 21.95 -7.41 -4.64
CA LEU A 18 21.02 -7.83 -5.69
C LEU A 18 21.86 -8.38 -6.86
N SER A 19 22.17 -9.67 -6.83
CA SER A 19 22.69 -10.37 -8.00
C SER A 19 21.60 -10.33 -9.07
N ALA A 20 21.76 -9.42 -10.03
CA ALA A 20 20.94 -9.36 -11.23
C ALA A 20 21.06 -10.70 -11.96
N ARG A 21 20.03 -11.55 -11.82
CA ARG A 21 19.89 -12.76 -12.65
C ARG A 21 19.56 -12.27 -14.07
N PRO A 22 20.41 -12.54 -15.08
CA PRO A 22 19.99 -12.35 -16.46
C PRO A 22 19.13 -13.55 -16.85
N GLY A 23 17.84 -13.33 -17.08
CA GLY A 23 16.97 -14.34 -17.67
C GLY A 23 15.57 -14.42 -17.07
N HIS A 24 14.71 -13.48 -17.44
CA HIS A 24 13.37 -13.85 -17.89
C HIS A 24 13.19 -13.16 -19.22
N GLY A 25 12.97 -13.91 -20.29
CA GLY A 25 12.75 -13.32 -21.61
C GLY A 25 11.68 -12.23 -21.47
N ALA A 26 11.94 -11.08 -22.07
CA ALA A 26 10.90 -10.15 -22.47
C ALA A 26 10.04 -10.86 -23.53
N GLN A 27 9.29 -11.86 -23.08
CA GLN A 27 8.23 -12.47 -23.85
C GLN A 27 7.09 -11.47 -23.76
N ASP A 28 6.65 -10.96 -24.91
CA ASP A 28 5.42 -10.19 -25.11
C ASP A 28 4.31 -10.72 -24.20
N ALA A 29 4.21 -10.18 -22.99
CA ALA A 29 3.00 -10.32 -22.22
C ALA A 29 1.97 -9.48 -22.98
N PRO A 30 0.80 -10.03 -23.34
CA PRO A 30 -0.23 -9.23 -23.97
C PRO A 30 -0.49 -8.03 -23.07
N ALA A 31 -0.42 -6.82 -23.66
CA ALA A 31 -0.78 -5.61 -22.95
C ALA A 31 -2.16 -5.83 -22.33
N VAL A 32 -2.23 -5.77 -21.00
CA VAL A 32 -3.50 -5.93 -20.29
C VAL A 32 -4.36 -4.74 -20.67
N ASP A 33 -5.61 -5.01 -21.00
CA ASP A 33 -6.57 -3.97 -21.35
C ASP A 33 -6.65 -2.91 -20.23
N PRO A 34 -6.50 -1.61 -20.55
CA PRO A 34 -6.56 -0.55 -19.55
C PRO A 34 -7.86 -0.54 -18.74
N ASP A 35 -8.99 -0.96 -19.33
CA ASP A 35 -10.27 -1.06 -18.62
C ASP A 35 -10.24 -2.17 -17.55
N VAL A 36 -9.53 -3.27 -17.84
CA VAL A 36 -9.33 -4.37 -16.87
C VAL A 36 -8.42 -3.91 -15.73
N LEU A 37 -7.35 -3.17 -16.03
CA LEU A 37 -6.47 -2.59 -15.02
C LEU A 37 -7.22 -1.60 -14.11
N ALA A 38 -8.06 -0.75 -14.69
CA ALA A 38 -8.89 0.19 -13.96
C ALA A 38 -9.88 -0.52 -13.03
N ALA A 39 -10.59 -1.55 -13.52
CA ALA A 39 -11.52 -2.32 -12.71
C ALA A 39 -10.83 -3.04 -11.54
N LEU A 40 -9.61 -3.56 -11.76
CA LEU A 40 -8.82 -4.19 -10.70
C LEU A 40 -8.35 -3.18 -9.65
N ALA A 41 -7.92 -1.99 -10.08
CA ALA A 41 -7.56 -0.90 -9.19
C ALA A 41 -8.75 -0.47 -8.32
N GLU A 42 -9.93 -0.28 -8.92
CA GLU A 42 -11.16 0.06 -8.19
C GLU A 42 -11.53 -0.99 -7.15
N ARG A 43 -11.41 -2.28 -7.50
CA ARG A 43 -11.64 -3.38 -6.56
C ARG A 43 -10.65 -3.34 -5.40
N GLN A 44 -9.37 -3.10 -5.68
CA GLN A 44 -8.33 -3.00 -4.65
C GLN A 44 -8.55 -1.81 -3.73
N GLU A 45 -8.95 -0.66 -4.26
CA GLU A 45 -9.25 0.54 -3.46
C GLU A 45 -10.44 0.32 -2.53
N ARG A 46 -11.54 -0.24 -3.04
CA ARG A 46 -12.72 -0.56 -2.20
C ARG A 46 -12.38 -1.56 -1.11
N ARG A 47 -11.58 -2.58 -1.44
CA ARG A 47 -11.11 -3.58 -0.48
C ARG A 47 -10.23 -2.94 0.59
N TRP A 48 -9.26 -2.11 0.21
CA TRP A 48 -8.41 -1.42 1.15
C TRP A 48 -9.21 -0.55 2.13
N CYS A 49 -10.28 0.12 1.66
CA CYS A 49 -11.18 0.88 2.54
C CYS A 49 -11.90 0.04 3.60
N GLU A 50 -12.01 -1.27 3.41
CA GLU A 50 -12.70 -2.22 4.30
C GLU A 50 -11.73 -3.07 5.12
N GLU A 51 -10.43 -3.04 4.80
CA GLU A 51 -9.42 -3.86 5.47
C GLU A 51 -8.69 -3.09 6.58
N PRO A 52 -8.36 -3.76 7.70
CA PRO A 52 -7.47 -3.21 8.73
C PRO A 52 -6.13 -2.76 8.16
N VAL A 53 -5.76 -1.50 8.38
CA VAL A 53 -4.47 -0.96 7.93
C VAL A 53 -3.55 -0.78 9.15
N PRO A 54 -2.37 -1.43 9.18
CA PRO A 54 -1.44 -1.30 10.30
C PRO A 54 -1.01 0.14 10.61
N ALA A 55 -0.90 0.99 9.58
CA ALA A 55 -0.56 2.40 9.71
C ALA A 55 -1.69 3.26 10.32
N LEU A 56 -2.89 2.70 10.54
CA LEU A 56 -4.03 3.34 11.19
C LEU A 56 -4.38 2.64 12.51
N ASP A 57 -3.37 2.16 13.24
CA ASP A 57 -3.52 1.32 14.45
C ASP A 57 -4.35 0.03 14.23
N GLY A 58 -4.42 -0.47 12.98
CA GLY A 58 -5.25 -1.61 12.63
C GLY A 58 -6.74 -1.29 12.42
N HIS A 59 -7.13 -0.01 12.38
CA HIS A 59 -8.46 0.38 11.93
C HIS A 59 -8.60 0.31 10.41
N THR A 60 -9.84 0.20 9.93
CA THR A 60 -10.12 0.34 8.51
C THR A 60 -10.07 1.82 8.11
N PRO A 61 -9.74 2.15 6.85
CA PRO A 61 -9.80 3.52 6.37
C PRO A 61 -11.19 4.14 6.50
N ARG A 62 -12.27 3.34 6.37
CA ARG A 62 -13.63 3.83 6.62
C ARG A 62 -13.86 4.23 8.07
N ASP A 63 -13.40 3.42 9.02
CA ASP A 63 -13.52 3.76 10.44
C ASP A 63 -12.71 5.02 10.76
N ALA A 64 -11.50 5.12 10.24
CA ALA A 64 -10.65 6.28 10.41
C ALA A 64 -11.22 7.55 9.75
N ALA A 65 -11.95 7.42 8.64
CA ALA A 65 -12.63 8.55 7.99
C ALA A 65 -13.86 9.04 8.78
N ALA A 66 -14.54 8.14 9.48
CA ALA A 66 -15.69 8.43 10.32
C ALA A 66 -15.31 9.06 11.68
N ASP A 67 -14.06 8.86 12.13
CA ASP A 67 -13.51 9.46 13.35
C ASP A 67 -12.81 10.80 13.02
N PRO A 68 -13.33 11.96 13.50
CA PRO A 68 -12.72 13.27 13.25
C PRO A 68 -11.27 13.40 13.72
N THR A 69 -10.87 12.63 14.75
CA THR A 69 -9.53 12.70 15.33
C THR A 69 -8.50 11.93 14.48
N ARG A 70 -8.94 10.89 13.78
CA ARG A 70 -8.10 10.02 12.92
C ARG A 70 -8.09 10.45 11.46
N ARG A 71 -9.08 11.25 11.05
CA ARG A 71 -9.21 11.76 9.67
C ARG A 71 -7.93 12.44 9.15
N ALA A 72 -7.21 13.16 10.01
CA ALA A 72 -5.95 13.82 9.65
C ALA A 72 -4.80 12.82 9.40
N GLU A 73 -4.73 11.75 10.19
CA GLU A 73 -3.74 10.68 10.01
C GLU A 73 -4.00 9.90 8.71
N LEU A 74 -5.27 9.56 8.46
CA LEU A 74 -5.70 8.93 7.22
C LEU A 74 -5.36 9.79 5.99
N ALA A 75 -5.61 11.09 6.05
CA ALA A 75 -5.28 12.00 4.95
C ALA A 75 -3.76 12.02 4.66
N ARG A 76 -2.92 12.06 5.71
CA ARG A 76 -1.45 12.00 5.56
C ARG A 76 -0.96 10.67 5.00
N LEU A 77 -1.59 9.56 5.40
CA LEU A 77 -1.27 8.26 4.84
C LEU A 77 -1.56 8.22 3.33
N ILE A 78 -2.71 8.74 2.91
CA ILE A 78 -3.09 8.82 1.50
C ILE A 78 -2.12 9.73 0.72
N ASP A 79 -1.66 10.84 1.30
CA ASP A 79 -0.65 11.72 0.69
C ASP A 79 0.73 11.07 0.53
N SER A 80 1.01 10.00 1.29
CA SER A 80 2.27 9.27 1.15
C SER A 80 2.29 8.32 -0.06
N PHE A 81 1.12 8.05 -0.66
CA PHE A 81 1.04 7.16 -1.80
C PHE A 81 1.46 7.88 -3.07
N PRO A 82 2.25 7.21 -3.95
CA PRO A 82 2.64 7.82 -5.22
C PRO A 82 1.41 8.01 -6.11
N GLU A 83 1.38 9.11 -6.86
CA GLU A 83 0.45 9.23 -7.97
C GLU A 83 0.82 8.20 -9.04
N LEU A 84 -0.17 7.39 -9.42
CA LEU A 84 -0.01 6.37 -10.45
C LEU A 84 -0.39 6.95 -11.80
N ASP A 85 0.56 6.91 -12.73
CA ASP A 85 0.30 7.19 -14.13
C ASP A 85 -0.47 6.00 -14.74
N PRO A 86 -1.71 6.21 -15.23
CA PRO A 86 -2.50 5.14 -15.86
C PRO A 86 -1.83 4.57 -17.11
N ASP A 87 -1.00 5.36 -17.81
CA ASP A 87 -0.31 4.93 -19.04
C ASP A 87 0.96 4.10 -18.73
N ALA A 88 1.43 4.09 -17.48
CA ALA A 88 2.57 3.29 -17.05
C ALA A 88 2.23 1.80 -16.85
N GLY A 89 0.97 1.40 -17.03
CA GLY A 89 0.53 0.01 -16.85
C GLY A 89 0.62 -0.48 -15.39
N ALA A 90 0.72 0.43 -14.42
CA ALA A 90 0.84 0.11 -13.01
C ALA A 90 -0.54 0.06 -12.33
N ILE A 91 -0.77 -0.96 -11.51
CA ILE A 91 -1.97 -1.10 -10.67
C ILE A 91 -1.59 -0.67 -9.25
N GLY A 92 -2.37 0.25 -8.66
CA GLY A 92 -2.14 0.68 -7.29
C GLY A 92 -3.30 1.49 -6.70
N LEU A 93 -3.11 1.96 -5.48
CA LEU A 93 -4.08 2.77 -4.76
C LEU A 93 -3.97 4.23 -5.20
N ARG A 94 -5.00 4.78 -5.86
CA ARG A 94 -4.97 6.15 -6.36
C ARG A 94 -5.39 7.13 -5.25
N PRO A 95 -4.52 8.08 -4.86
CA PRO A 95 -4.80 8.99 -3.73
C PRO A 95 -6.11 9.76 -3.89
N THR A 96 -6.32 10.34 -5.09
CA THR A 96 -7.53 11.09 -5.42
C THR A 96 -8.80 10.24 -5.32
N ARG A 97 -8.75 8.98 -5.79
CA ARG A 97 -9.89 8.07 -5.75
C ARG A 97 -10.21 7.61 -4.32
N LEU A 98 -9.18 7.33 -3.52
CA LEU A 98 -9.34 6.99 -2.10
C LEU A 98 -10.01 8.12 -1.31
N ARG A 99 -9.61 9.37 -1.56
CA ARG A 99 -10.24 10.53 -0.93
C ARG A 99 -11.73 10.61 -1.22
N ALA A 100 -12.11 10.45 -2.49
CA ALA A 100 -13.52 10.45 -2.88
C ALA A 100 -14.30 9.29 -2.24
N LEU A 101 -13.73 8.08 -2.19
CA LEU A 101 -14.37 6.91 -1.56
C LEU A 101 -14.58 7.09 -0.05
N LEU A 102 -13.73 7.87 0.59
CA LEU A 102 -13.71 8.11 2.05
C LEU A 102 -14.35 9.45 2.43
N GLY A 103 -14.87 10.21 1.45
CA GLY A 103 -15.46 11.53 1.65
C GLY A 103 -14.48 12.55 2.24
N LEU A 104 -13.20 12.44 1.87
CA LEU A 104 -12.11 13.34 2.29
C LEU A 104 -11.85 14.48 1.28
N ASP A 105 -12.61 14.53 0.18
CA ASP A 105 -12.55 15.57 -0.85
C ASP A 105 -13.41 16.81 -0.52
N GLN A 106 -14.11 16.77 0.62
CA GLN A 106 -15.06 17.77 1.13
C GLN A 106 -14.36 18.80 2.03
#